data_AF-A0A2W4LIE6-F1
#
_entry.id   AF-A0A2W4LIE6-F1
#
_cell.length_a   1.000
_cell.length_b   1.000
_cell.length_c   1.000
_cell.angle_alpha   90.00
_cell.angle_beta   90.00
_cell.angle_gamma   90.00
#
_symmetry.space_group_name_H-M   'P 1'
#
loop_
_entity.id
_entity.type
_entity.pdbx_description
1 polymer ?
#
loop_
_entity_poly.entity_id
_entity_poly.type
_entity_poly.pdbx_seq_one_letter_code
_entity_poly.pdbx_strand_id
1 'polypeptide(L)'
;MMRSQRRRTGFQFTSKTLLAVLALISMGGSAAYWWGVQSQLTENWIVAAAYTAILVLAPPSLVSFLIPWSPAGMLLQKVNARTWAFPVIIGCALYLLYYSYQIQWSWWSAQPVVADTGLINQQMLIGIIGFVIIPALLWTPVSSDELVEQVRQAHLVKRYELQTQADIAILRATLLRAQEKALVGFANLTVQEREELAAV
;
A
#
# COMPACT_ATOMS: atom_id res chain seq x y z
N MET A 1 38.45 -11.19 -28.47
CA MET A 1 38.65 -9.84 -27.89
C MET A 1 37.30 -9.13 -27.81
N MET A 2 36.83 -8.88 -26.58
CA MET A 2 35.51 -8.30 -26.27
C MET A 2 35.38 -6.88 -26.84
N ARG A 3 34.36 -6.64 -27.66
CA ARG A 3 33.92 -5.29 -28.04
C ARG A 3 33.32 -4.62 -26.81
N SER A 4 34.04 -3.64 -26.29
CA SER A 4 33.56 -2.67 -25.30
C SER A 4 32.31 -1.96 -25.84
N GLN A 5 31.13 -2.42 -25.40
CA GLN A 5 29.89 -1.66 -25.52
C GLN A 5 29.98 -0.46 -24.59
N ARG A 6 30.37 0.67 -25.16
CA ARG A 6 30.33 2.00 -24.53
C ARG A 6 28.86 2.33 -24.28
N ARG A 7 28.34 2.01 -23.09
CA ARG A 7 27.03 2.49 -22.63
C ARG A 7 27.07 4.01 -22.60
N ARG A 8 26.46 4.65 -23.60
CA ARG A 8 26.12 6.07 -23.55
C ARG A 8 25.08 6.25 -22.43
N THR A 9 25.51 6.83 -21.32
CA THR A 9 24.66 7.44 -20.30
C THR A 9 23.98 8.67 -20.89
N GLY A 10 22.94 8.45 -21.70
CA GLY A 10 21.95 9.49 -21.95
C GLY A 10 21.08 9.59 -20.70
N PHE A 11 20.85 10.80 -20.19
CA PHE A 11 19.78 11.07 -19.25
C PHE A 11 18.47 10.53 -19.84
N GLN A 12 18.05 9.34 -19.41
CA GLN A 12 16.78 8.77 -19.82
C GLN A 12 15.69 9.49 -19.06
N PHE A 13 15.13 10.54 -19.69
CA PHE A 13 13.88 11.16 -19.30
C PHE A 13 12.78 10.09 -19.41
N THR A 14 12.60 9.34 -18.34
CA THR A 14 11.62 8.27 -18.25
C THR A 14 10.32 8.86 -17.73
N SER A 15 9.16 8.28 -18.03
CA SER A 15 7.87 8.74 -17.48
C SER A 15 7.91 8.87 -15.94
N LYS A 16 8.72 8.05 -15.27
CA LYS A 16 9.01 8.14 -13.83
C LYS A 16 9.69 9.44 -13.41
N THR A 17 10.69 9.93 -14.15
CA THR A 17 11.38 11.20 -13.81
C THR A 17 10.46 12.39 -14.05
N LEU A 18 9.59 12.34 -15.07
CA LEU A 18 8.59 13.38 -15.33
C LEU A 18 7.53 13.43 -14.22
N LEU A 19 7.01 12.27 -13.78
CA LEU A 19 6.06 12.18 -12.67
C LEU A 19 6.68 12.65 -11.36
N ALA A 20 7.96 12.34 -11.10
CA ALA A 20 8.66 12.82 -9.91
C ALA A 20 8.82 14.35 -9.91
N VAL A 21 9.14 14.95 -11.06
CA VAL A 21 9.23 16.42 -11.20
C VAL A 21 7.86 17.06 -10.99
N LEU A 22 6.79 16.50 -11.55
CA LEU A 22 5.41 16.97 -11.33
C LEU A 22 4.98 16.81 -9.87
N ALA A 23 5.40 15.74 -9.19
CA ALA A 23 5.15 15.54 -7.77
C ALA A 23 5.83 16.64 -6.95
N LEU A 24 7.11 16.94 -7.24
CA LEU A 24 7.84 18.00 -6.53
C LEU A 24 7.24 19.40 -6.77
N ILE A 25 6.84 19.71 -8.00
CA ILE A 25 6.18 20.99 -8.33
C ILE A 25 4.82 21.09 -7.62
N SER A 26 4.02 20.02 -7.63
CA SER A 26 2.72 20.02 -6.96
C SER A 26 2.84 20.10 -5.44
N MET A 27 3.83 19.43 -4.83
CA MET A 27 4.15 19.57 -3.41
C MET A 27 4.65 20.97 -3.06
N GLY A 28 5.50 21.58 -3.91
CA GLY A 28 5.94 22.96 -3.74
C GLY A 28 4.80 23.97 -3.82
N GLY A 29 3.90 23.81 -4.79
CA GLY A 29 2.69 24.62 -4.92
C GLY A 29 1.74 24.45 -3.72
N SER A 30 1.59 23.22 -3.24
CA SER A 30 0.84 22.91 -2.01
C SER A 30 1.45 23.60 -0.79
N ALA A 31 2.77 23.54 -0.64
CA ALA A 31 3.48 24.19 0.46
C ALA A 31 3.31 25.71 0.45
N ALA A 32 3.40 26.35 -0.72
CA ALA A 32 3.17 27.79 -0.84
C ALA A 32 1.73 28.19 -0.46
N TYR A 33 0.74 27.41 -0.91
CA TYR A 33 -0.67 27.64 -0.57
C TYR A 33 -0.91 27.48 0.93
N TRP A 34 -0.52 26.34 1.51
CA TRP A 34 -0.72 26.07 2.93
C TRP A 34 0.07 27.00 3.82
N TRP A 35 1.24 27.47 3.38
CA TRP A 35 1.98 28.52 4.08
C TRP A 35 1.18 29.83 4.14
N GLY A 36 0.62 30.26 3.01
CA GLY A 36 -0.24 31.45 2.94
C GLY A 36 -1.45 31.37 3.87
N VAL A 37 -2.05 30.19 4.01
CA VAL A 37 -3.19 29.96 4.92
C VAL A 37 -2.74 29.91 6.39
N GLN A 38 -1.68 29.15 6.71
CA GLN A 38 -1.24 28.94 8.10
C GLN A 38 -0.57 30.18 8.71
N SER A 39 0.15 30.97 7.91
CA SER A 39 0.75 32.23 8.37
C SER A 39 -0.28 33.29 8.78
N GLN A 40 -1.54 33.14 8.37
CA GLN A 40 -2.65 34.02 8.75
C GLN A 40 -3.43 33.50 9.97
N LEU A 41 -3.28 32.21 10.29
CA LEU A 41 -3.91 31.55 11.44
C LEU A 41 -3.09 31.74 12.72
N THR A 42 -1.79 32.03 12.62
CA THR A 42 -0.92 32.24 13.78
C THR A 42 0.23 33.20 13.46
N GLU A 43 0.56 34.07 14.41
CA GLU A 43 1.71 34.98 14.32
C GLU A 43 3.06 34.25 14.52
N ASN A 44 3.03 33.04 15.10
CA ASN A 44 4.25 32.27 15.33
C ASN A 44 4.64 31.49 14.08
N TRP A 45 5.70 31.96 13.40
CA TRP A 45 6.20 31.35 12.16
C TRP A 45 6.61 29.88 12.30
N ILE A 46 7.04 29.45 13.49
CA ILE A 46 7.43 28.04 13.74
C ILE A 46 6.19 27.15 13.72
N VAL A 47 5.10 27.61 14.35
CA VAL A 47 3.83 26.88 14.38
C VAL A 47 3.22 26.85 12.98
N ALA A 48 3.23 27.99 12.28
CA ALA A 48 2.77 28.05 10.89
C ALA A 48 3.54 27.06 10.01
N ALA A 49 4.88 27.02 10.12
CA ALA A 49 5.73 26.10 9.34
C ALA A 49 5.41 24.63 9.65
N ALA A 50 5.24 24.28 10.93
CA ALA A 50 4.92 22.92 11.33
C ALA A 50 3.56 22.47 10.77
N TYR A 51 2.53 23.30 10.88
CA TYR A 51 1.20 22.98 10.37
C TYR A 51 1.14 22.96 8.83
N THR A 52 1.90 23.82 8.16
CA THR A 52 2.09 23.75 6.70
C THR A 52 2.71 22.42 6.30
N ALA A 53 3.79 22.00 6.95
CA ALA A 53 4.45 20.73 6.66
C ALA A 53 3.50 19.54 6.88
N ILE A 54 2.72 19.56 7.97
CA ILE A 54 1.71 18.54 8.25
C ILE A 54 0.67 18.48 7.13
N LEU A 55 0.10 19.61 6.71
CA LEU A 55 -0.94 19.64 5.67
C LEU A 55 -0.44 19.31 4.26
N VAL A 56 0.83 19.54 3.98
CA VAL A 56 1.47 19.15 2.72
C VAL A 56 1.77 17.65 2.66
N LEU A 57 2.12 17.04 3.79
CA LEU A 57 2.63 15.65 3.81
C LEU A 57 1.61 14.64 4.32
N ALA A 58 0.90 14.95 5.40
CA ALA A 58 0.05 13.98 6.11
C ALA A 58 -1.26 13.66 5.35
N PRO A 59 -2.04 14.64 4.82
CA PRO A 59 -3.22 14.32 4.04
C PRO A 59 -2.90 13.51 2.78
N PRO A 60 -1.91 13.87 1.94
CA PRO A 60 -1.60 13.08 0.75
C PRO A 60 -1.10 11.67 1.06
N SER A 61 -0.24 11.52 2.07
CA SER A 61 0.28 10.19 2.46
C SER A 61 -0.83 9.28 2.98
N LEU A 62 -1.70 9.79 3.86
CA LEU A 62 -2.79 9.00 4.44
C LEU A 62 -3.90 8.69 3.43
N VAL A 63 -4.21 9.63 2.53
CA VAL A 63 -5.18 9.42 1.45
C VAL A 63 -4.65 8.44 0.40
N SER A 64 -3.32 8.37 0.19
CA SER A 64 -2.75 7.39 -0.74
C SER A 64 -3.11 5.95 -0.33
N PHE A 65 -3.17 5.64 0.96
CA PHE A 65 -3.55 4.31 1.48
C PHE A 65 -5.03 3.95 1.24
N LEU A 66 -5.91 4.95 1.08
CA LEU A 66 -7.33 4.75 0.80
C LEU A 66 -7.59 4.37 -0.67
N ILE A 67 -6.71 4.75 -1.58
CA ILE A 67 -6.90 4.56 -3.02
C ILE A 67 -6.55 3.10 -3.38
N PRO A 68 -7.51 2.24 -3.77
CA PRO A 68 -7.28 0.79 -3.94
C PRO A 68 -6.24 0.45 -5.00
N TRP A 69 -6.11 1.31 -6.00
CA TRP A 69 -5.20 1.15 -7.13
C TRP A 69 -3.84 1.82 -6.89
N SER A 70 -3.66 2.47 -5.74
CA SER A 70 -2.36 3.01 -5.38
C SER A 70 -1.48 1.87 -4.83
N PRO A 71 -0.16 1.93 -5.06
CA PRO A 71 0.79 1.00 -4.44
C PRO A 71 0.62 0.86 -2.92
N ALA A 72 0.36 1.97 -2.22
CA ALA A 72 0.18 2.01 -0.77
C ALA A 72 -1.13 1.31 -0.32
N GLY A 73 -2.22 1.47 -1.07
CA GLY A 73 -3.48 0.76 -0.84
C GLY A 73 -3.36 -0.74 -1.11
N MET A 74 -2.60 -1.13 -2.14
CA MET A 74 -2.32 -2.54 -2.43
C MET A 74 -1.49 -3.23 -1.33
N LEU A 75 -0.55 -2.51 -0.71
CA LEU A 75 0.22 -2.99 0.44
C LEU A 75 -0.69 -3.27 1.63
N LEU A 76 -1.57 -2.33 2.01
CA LEU A 76 -2.49 -2.53 3.14
C LEU A 76 -3.47 -3.67 2.89
N GLN A 77 -4.01 -3.78 1.68
CA GLN A 77 -4.93 -4.86 1.32
C GLN A 77 -4.26 -6.23 1.39
N LYS A 78 -3.00 -6.35 0.96
CA LYS A 78 -2.25 -7.63 0.98
C LYS A 78 -1.66 -7.97 2.35
N VAL A 79 -1.11 -7.00 3.06
CA VAL A 79 -0.42 -7.23 4.33
C VAL A 79 -1.42 -7.36 5.48
N ASN A 80 -2.52 -6.60 5.48
CA ASN A 80 -3.32 -6.54 6.70
C ASN A 80 -4.73 -5.92 6.61
N ALA A 81 -5.55 -6.31 5.63
CA ALA A 81 -6.98 -5.97 5.65
C ALA A 81 -7.73 -6.48 6.91
N ARG A 82 -7.08 -7.30 7.75
CA ARG A 82 -7.62 -7.95 8.96
C ARG A 82 -7.11 -7.35 10.29
N THR A 83 -6.25 -6.32 10.29
CA THR A 83 -5.86 -5.64 11.55
C THR A 83 -6.59 -4.33 11.80
N TRP A 84 -6.73 -3.99 13.08
CA TRP A 84 -7.26 -2.73 13.60
C TRP A 84 -6.52 -1.47 13.13
N ALA A 85 -5.31 -1.60 12.59
CA ALA A 85 -4.57 -0.45 12.04
C ALA A 85 -5.27 0.16 10.81
N PHE A 86 -5.93 -0.65 9.99
CA PHE A 86 -6.61 -0.20 8.78
C PHE A 86 -7.78 0.79 9.07
N PRO A 87 -8.76 0.48 9.95
CA PRO A 87 -9.80 1.44 10.29
C PRO A 87 -9.25 2.70 10.98
N VAL A 88 -8.15 2.61 11.73
CA VAL A 88 -7.50 3.78 12.34
C VAL A 88 -6.91 4.71 11.27
N ILE A 89 -6.21 4.16 10.28
CA ILE A 89 -5.65 4.95 9.16
C ILE A 89 -6.77 5.61 8.36
N ILE A 90 -7.86 4.88 8.09
CA ILE A 90 -9.04 5.43 7.42
C ILE A 90 -9.63 6.60 8.24
N GLY A 91 -9.79 6.41 9.55
CA GLY A 91 -10.28 7.46 10.45
C GLY A 91 -9.41 8.71 10.43
N CYS A 92 -8.09 8.55 10.52
CA CYS A 92 -7.14 9.66 10.43
C CYS A 92 -7.18 10.38 9.08
N ALA A 93 -7.25 9.62 7.97
CA ALA A 93 -7.32 10.19 6.64
C ALA A 93 -8.62 10.97 6.41
N LEU A 94 -9.76 10.43 6.84
CA LEU A 94 -11.06 11.13 6.78
C LEU A 94 -11.07 12.39 7.64
N TYR A 95 -10.51 12.34 8.85
CA TYR A 95 -10.41 13.51 9.71
C TYR A 95 -9.54 14.60 9.09
N LEU A 96 -8.38 14.26 8.52
CA LEU A 96 -7.50 15.24 7.86
C LEU A 96 -8.12 15.83 6.59
N LEU A 97 -8.89 15.05 5.83
CA LEU A 97 -9.68 15.56 4.72
C LEU A 97 -10.75 16.55 5.21
N TYR A 98 -11.45 16.21 6.29
CA TYR A 98 -12.45 17.09 6.90
C TYR A 98 -11.84 18.39 7.44
N TYR A 99 -10.69 18.28 8.10
CA TYR A 99 -9.95 19.44 8.59
C TYR A 99 -9.44 20.33 7.45
N SER A 100 -8.91 19.71 6.38
CA SER A 100 -8.50 20.43 5.17
C SER A 100 -9.68 21.14 4.51
N TYR A 101 -10.83 20.48 4.45
CA TYR A 101 -12.08 21.07 3.98
C TYR A 101 -12.46 22.30 4.81
N GLN A 102 -12.48 22.19 6.14
CA GLN A 102 -12.86 23.30 7.01
C GLN A 102 -11.94 24.50 6.83
N ILE A 103 -10.62 24.29 6.84
CA ILE A 103 -9.66 25.38 6.67
C ILE A 103 -9.84 26.07 5.32
N GLN A 104 -9.94 25.30 4.24
CA GLN A 104 -10.10 25.88 2.90
C GLN A 104 -11.42 26.62 2.76
N TRP A 105 -12.51 26.06 3.30
CA TRP A 105 -13.80 26.74 3.35
C TRP A 105 -13.71 28.07 4.09
N SER A 106 -13.17 28.06 5.31
CA SER A 106 -12.99 29.26 6.12
C SER A 106 -12.11 30.29 5.43
N TRP A 107 -11.00 29.86 4.82
CA TRP A 107 -10.10 30.73 4.07
C TRP A 107 -10.80 31.41 2.90
N TRP A 108 -11.50 30.65 2.05
CA TRP A 108 -12.22 31.21 0.90
C TRP A 108 -13.43 32.04 1.29
N SER A 109 -14.08 31.73 2.41
CA SER A 109 -15.17 32.55 2.96
C SER A 109 -14.70 33.91 3.48
N ALA A 110 -13.44 34.03 3.89
CA ALA A 110 -12.85 35.28 4.32
C ALA A 110 -12.44 36.19 3.14
N GLN A 111 -12.44 35.67 1.91
CA GLN A 111 -12.07 36.42 0.71
C GLN A 111 -13.34 37.02 0.06
N PRO A 112 -13.49 38.36 0.04
CA PRO A 112 -14.75 39.00 -0.40
C PRO A 112 -15.09 38.65 -1.85
N VAL A 113 -14.09 38.60 -2.74
CA VAL A 113 -14.29 38.28 -4.18
C VAL A 113 -14.88 36.88 -4.39
N VAL A 114 -14.49 35.89 -3.58
CA VAL A 114 -14.95 34.51 -3.72
C VAL A 114 -16.26 34.28 -2.96
N ALA A 115 -16.44 34.98 -1.84
CA ALA A 115 -17.68 34.97 -1.08
C ALA A 115 -18.84 35.58 -1.88
N ASP A 116 -18.63 36.74 -2.51
CA ASP A 116 -19.65 37.46 -3.27
C ASP A 116 -20.04 36.74 -4.56
N THR A 117 -19.14 35.95 -5.13
CA THR A 117 -19.39 35.17 -6.36
C THR A 117 -20.04 33.80 -6.08
N GLY A 118 -20.17 33.40 -4.81
CA GLY A 118 -20.69 32.08 -4.43
C GLY A 118 -19.79 30.91 -4.84
N LEU A 119 -18.54 31.19 -5.25
CA LEU A 119 -17.61 30.18 -5.79
C LEU A 119 -16.79 29.43 -4.72
N ILE A 120 -17.08 29.68 -3.43
CA ILE A 120 -16.37 29.08 -2.29
C ILE A 120 -16.31 27.54 -2.43
N ASN A 121 -17.44 26.91 -2.77
CA ASN A 121 -17.52 25.46 -2.93
C ASN A 121 -16.62 24.94 -4.05
N GLN A 122 -16.61 25.61 -5.22
CA GLN A 122 -15.77 25.14 -6.34
C GLN A 122 -14.28 25.35 -6.06
N GLN A 123 -13.89 26.46 -5.44
CA GLN A 123 -12.48 26.72 -5.11
C GLN A 123 -11.94 25.75 -4.06
N MET A 124 -12.76 25.40 -3.07
CA MET A 124 -12.42 24.37 -2.09
C MET A 124 -12.29 22.98 -2.74
N LEU A 125 -13.19 22.59 -3.65
CA LEU A 125 -13.09 21.29 -4.34
C LEU A 125 -11.81 21.20 -5.19
N ILE A 126 -11.48 22.26 -5.91
CA ILE A 126 -10.24 22.34 -6.70
C ILE A 126 -9.02 22.27 -5.78
N GLY A 127 -9.06 22.94 -4.62
CA GLY A 127 -8.00 22.88 -3.60
C GLY A 127 -7.76 21.48 -3.05
N ILE A 128 -8.83 20.74 -2.71
CA ILE A 128 -8.71 19.35 -2.24
C ILE A 128 -8.13 18.45 -3.34
N ILE A 129 -8.61 18.57 -4.58
CA ILE A 129 -8.09 17.76 -5.70
C ILE A 129 -6.62 18.09 -5.96
N GLY A 130 -6.29 19.37 -6.05
CA GLY A 130 -4.96 19.86 -6.40
C GLY A 130 -3.90 19.61 -5.33
N PHE A 131 -4.25 19.80 -4.05
CA PHE A 131 -3.28 19.78 -2.95
C PHE A 131 -3.30 18.49 -2.12
N VAL A 132 -4.37 17.69 -2.21
CA VAL A 132 -4.48 16.43 -1.47
C VAL A 132 -4.47 15.23 -2.42
N ILE A 133 -5.39 15.18 -3.40
CA ILE A 133 -5.57 13.99 -4.24
C ILE A 133 -4.43 13.79 -5.24
N ILE A 134 -4.05 14.83 -6.00
CA ILE A 134 -2.98 14.73 -7.01
C ILE A 134 -1.64 14.36 -6.34
N PRO A 135 -1.21 15.03 -5.26
CA PRO A 135 -0.01 14.62 -4.54
C PRO A 135 -0.12 13.22 -3.94
N ALA A 136 -1.30 12.79 -3.45
CA ALA A 136 -1.49 11.42 -2.95
C ALA A 136 -1.25 10.36 -4.03
N LEU A 137 -1.66 10.64 -5.27
CA LEU A 137 -1.47 9.76 -6.42
C LEU A 137 -0.01 9.75 -6.92
N LEU A 138 0.63 10.92 -6.93
CA LEU A 138 2.00 11.09 -7.45
C LEU A 138 3.08 10.67 -6.44
N TRP A 139 2.88 10.95 -5.16
CA TRP A 139 3.80 10.65 -4.06
C TRP A 139 3.58 9.26 -3.48
N THR A 140 3.08 8.29 -4.26
CA THR A 140 2.88 6.93 -3.75
C THR A 140 4.24 6.34 -3.35
N PRO A 141 4.52 6.18 -2.03
CA PRO A 141 5.81 5.75 -1.56
C PRO A 141 5.79 4.22 -1.57
N VAL A 142 5.78 3.65 -2.76
CA VAL A 142 6.24 2.28 -2.89
C VAL A 142 7.13 2.25 -4.11
N SER A 143 8.42 2.15 -3.86
CA SER A 143 9.37 1.85 -4.91
C SER A 143 8.85 0.60 -5.63
N SER A 144 8.81 0.62 -6.97
CA SER A 144 8.36 -0.54 -7.74
C SER A 144 9.15 -1.81 -7.36
N ASP A 145 10.36 -1.64 -6.83
CA ASP A 145 11.24 -2.70 -6.38
C ASP A 145 10.72 -3.39 -5.10
N GLU A 146 10.22 -2.65 -4.11
CA GLU A 146 9.59 -3.23 -2.91
C GLU A 146 8.33 -4.04 -3.26
N LEU A 147 7.51 -3.55 -4.21
CA LEU A 147 6.36 -4.32 -4.70
C LEU A 147 6.79 -5.61 -5.41
N VAL A 148 7.84 -5.54 -6.23
CA VAL A 148 8.36 -6.70 -6.95
C VAL A 148 8.95 -7.72 -5.97
N GLU A 149 9.70 -7.27 -4.96
CA GLU A 149 10.22 -8.14 -3.92
C GLU A 149 9.12 -8.82 -3.12
N GLN A 150 8.08 -8.08 -2.71
CA GLN A 150 6.94 -8.66 -2.00
C GLN A 150 6.13 -9.63 -2.86
N VAL A 151 5.91 -9.31 -4.15
CA VAL A 151 5.25 -10.24 -5.09
C VAL A 151 6.10 -11.49 -5.29
N ARG A 152 7.42 -11.34 -5.40
CA ARG A 152 8.36 -12.47 -5.51
C ARG A 152 8.33 -13.33 -4.25
N GLN A 153 8.33 -12.73 -3.06
CA GLN A 153 8.21 -13.44 -1.78
C GLN A 153 6.86 -14.17 -1.67
N ALA A 154 5.74 -13.50 -1.98
CA ALA A 154 4.41 -14.11 -1.96
C ALA A 154 4.30 -15.29 -2.94
N HIS A 155 4.88 -15.16 -4.14
CA HIS A 155 4.93 -16.25 -5.11
C HIS A 155 5.77 -17.43 -4.62
N LEU A 156 6.90 -17.17 -3.96
CA LEU A 156 7.72 -18.21 -3.33
C LEU A 156 6.95 -18.94 -2.23
N VAL A 157 6.30 -18.21 -1.32
CA VAL A 157 5.47 -18.81 -0.25
C VAL A 157 4.35 -19.66 -0.84
N LYS A 158 3.63 -19.14 -1.84
CA LYS A 158 2.55 -19.90 -2.50
C LYS A 158 3.07 -21.18 -3.15
N ARG A 159 4.25 -21.13 -3.76
CA ARG A 159 4.91 -22.30 -4.31
C ARG A 159 5.24 -23.33 -3.22
N TYR A 160 5.77 -22.89 -2.08
CA TYR A 160 6.04 -23.79 -0.95
C TYR A 160 4.75 -24.43 -0.39
N GLU A 161 3.68 -23.66 -0.20
CA GLU A 161 2.38 -24.20 0.23
C GLU A 161 1.87 -25.30 -0.70
N LEU A 162 1.91 -25.06 -2.02
CA LEU A 162 1.49 -26.04 -3.02
C LEU A 162 2.37 -27.29 -3.01
N GLN A 163 3.68 -27.12 -2.84
CA GLN A 163 4.61 -28.25 -2.70
C GLN A 163 4.30 -29.08 -1.45
N THR A 164 4.12 -28.44 -0.30
CA THR A 164 3.77 -29.13 0.95
C THR A 164 2.43 -29.87 0.84
N GLN A 165 1.42 -29.28 0.21
CA GLN A 165 0.14 -29.96 -0.02
C GLN A 165 0.29 -31.19 -0.92
N ALA A 166 1.13 -31.11 -1.95
CA ALA A 166 1.43 -32.26 -2.82
C ALA A 166 2.16 -33.37 -2.05
N ASP A 167 3.17 -33.04 -1.23
CA ASP A 167 3.91 -34.00 -0.41
C ASP A 167 2.99 -34.72 0.59
N ILE A 168 2.08 -33.98 1.25
CA ILE A 168 1.07 -34.56 2.15
C ILE A 168 0.16 -35.54 1.40
N ALA A 169 -0.26 -35.20 0.17
CA ALA A 169 -1.11 -36.07 -0.64
C ALA A 169 -0.37 -37.36 -1.02
N ILE A 170 0.90 -37.27 -1.41
CA ILE A 170 1.75 -38.43 -1.75
C ILE A 170 1.96 -39.32 -0.52
N LEU A 171 2.26 -38.74 0.64
CA LEU A 171 2.44 -39.48 1.90
C LEU A 171 1.15 -40.21 2.29
N ARG A 172 -0.01 -39.55 2.20
CA ARG A 172 -1.31 -40.19 2.45
C ARG A 172 -1.56 -41.36 1.52
N ALA A 173 -1.32 -41.20 0.21
CA ALA A 173 -1.49 -42.28 -0.75
C ALA A 173 -0.55 -43.46 -0.47
N THR A 174 0.69 -43.17 -0.05
CA THR A 174 1.68 -44.20 0.29
C THR A 174 1.31 -44.94 1.58
N LEU A 175 0.80 -44.22 2.59
CA LEU A 175 0.29 -44.81 3.82
C LEU A 175 -0.93 -45.70 3.57
N LEU A 176 -1.89 -45.22 2.77
CA LEU A 176 -3.07 -46.03 2.39
C LEU A 176 -2.65 -47.30 1.67
N ARG A 177 -1.71 -47.21 0.72
CA ARG A 177 -1.16 -48.37 0.01
C ARG A 177 -0.40 -49.33 0.94
N ALA A 178 0.33 -48.79 1.91
CA ALA A 178 1.01 -49.60 2.93
C ALA A 178 0.00 -50.31 3.83
N GLN A 179 -1.08 -49.64 4.24
CA GLN A 179 -2.18 -50.23 5.00
C GLN A 179 -2.92 -51.32 4.21
N GLU A 180 -3.22 -51.10 2.94
CA GLU A 180 -3.81 -52.13 2.07
C GLU A 180 -2.92 -53.36 1.96
N LYS A 181 -1.62 -53.17 1.74
CA LYS A 181 -0.65 -54.29 1.71
C LYS A 181 -0.53 -54.99 3.05
N ALA A 182 -0.56 -54.24 4.15
CA ALA A 182 -0.57 -54.83 5.49
C ALA A 182 -1.85 -55.65 5.69
N LEU A 183 -3.02 -55.13 5.34
CA LEU A 183 -4.31 -55.85 5.41
C LEU A 183 -4.32 -57.12 4.55
N VAL A 184 -3.77 -57.07 3.33
CA VAL A 184 -3.62 -58.26 2.47
C VAL A 184 -2.62 -59.25 3.07
N GLY A 185 -1.51 -58.76 3.64
CA GLY A 185 -0.55 -59.56 4.40
C GLY A 185 -1.24 -60.26 5.58
N PHE A 186 -2.00 -59.52 6.40
CA PHE A 186 -2.79 -60.04 7.52
C PHE A 186 -3.91 -60.99 7.10
N ALA A 187 -4.41 -60.88 5.87
CA ALA A 187 -5.40 -61.80 5.29
C ALA A 187 -4.77 -63.10 4.75
N ASN A 188 -3.47 -63.09 4.47
CA ASN A 188 -2.71 -64.25 3.99
C ASN A 188 -1.89 -64.94 5.09
N LEU A 189 -1.95 -64.47 6.34
CA LEU A 189 -1.33 -65.16 7.48
C LEU A 189 -2.13 -66.41 7.83
N THR A 190 -1.42 -67.51 8.05
CA THR A 190 -2.00 -68.73 8.62
C THR A 190 -2.40 -68.48 10.09
N VAL A 191 -3.34 -69.26 10.64
CA VAL A 191 -3.87 -69.07 12.00
C VAL A 191 -2.75 -69.02 13.06
N GLN A 192 -1.67 -69.78 12.84
CA GLN A 192 -0.49 -69.82 13.71
C GLN A 192 0.33 -68.52 13.70
N GLU A 193 0.48 -67.86 12.54
CA GLU A 193 1.25 -66.61 12.45
C GLU A 193 0.47 -65.40 13.00
N ARG A 194 -0.86 -65.49 13.09
CA ARG A 194 -1.70 -64.49 13.78
C ARG A 194 -1.56 -64.56 15.30
N GLU A 195 -1.34 -65.74 15.87
CA GLU A 195 -1.14 -65.91 17.32
C GLU A 195 0.22 -65.37 17.78
N GLU A 196 1.26 -65.47 16.95
CA GLU A 196 2.59 -64.91 17.27
C GLU A 196 2.63 -63.37 17.24
N LEU A 197 1.89 -62.72 16.34
CA LEU A 197 1.85 -61.26 16.23
C LEU A 197 0.95 -60.57 17.25
N ALA A 198 -0.03 -61.27 17.82
CA ALA A 198 -0.86 -60.76 18.91
C ALA A 198 -0.18 -60.85 20.29
N ALA A 199 0.95 -61.56 20.37
CA ALA A 199 1.76 -61.74 21.57
C ALA A 199 2.88 -60.67 21.73
N VAL A 200 2.96 -59.70 20.80
CA VAL A 200 3.85 -58.52 20.85
C VAL A 200 3.03 -57.27 21.12
#